data_AF-A0A916PER7-F1
#
_entry.id   AF-A0A916PER7-F1
#
_cell.length_a   1.000
_cell.length_b   1.000
_cell.length_c   1.000
_cell.angle_alpha   90.00
_cell.angle_beta   90.00
_cell.angle_gamma   90.00
#
_symmetry.space_group_name_H-M   'P 1'
#
loop_
_entity.id
_entity.type
_entity.pdbx_description
1 polymer ?
#
loop_
_entity_poly.entity_id
_entity_poly.type
_entity_poly.pdbx_seq_one_letter_code
_entity_poly.pdbx_strand_id
1 'polypeptide(L)'
;MLKRILLLVIFAQSLLLAQSKDSFISKRKLTALTYSTFIPGAGQFYLGHKLKGAVFTLTAFSSLVVTIVSQNNLVGGNERLENLEIQYQSTMNWEKAEQIWQEMLQVKSDIDRDYKRRNLFLGITAGIWVANIIDVLFFTSDKGSGDIFGESASFIGIESKNGNFMISAKFKF
;
A
#
# COMPACT_ATOMS: atom_id res chain seq x y z
N MET A 1 13.25 -14.16 -5.70
CA MET A 1 11.83 -14.05 -6.12
C MET A 1 11.41 -12.62 -6.45
N LEU A 2 11.79 -11.60 -5.66
CA LEU A 2 11.47 -10.18 -5.89
C LEU A 2 11.83 -9.66 -7.30
N LYS A 3 13.01 -10.02 -7.82
CA LYS A 3 13.45 -9.66 -9.18
C LYS A 3 12.51 -10.14 -10.28
N ARG A 4 11.88 -11.31 -10.12
CA ARG A 4 10.96 -11.89 -11.11
C ARG A 4 9.59 -11.20 -11.10
N ILE A 5 9.13 -10.77 -9.92
CA ILE A 5 7.89 -10.01 -9.76
C ILE A 5 8.05 -8.61 -10.38
N LEU A 6 9.17 -7.94 -10.12
CA LEU A 6 9.46 -6.63 -10.72
C LEU A 6 9.50 -6.71 -12.26
N LEU A 7 10.11 -7.77 -12.80
CA LEU A 7 10.19 -8.00 -14.25
C LEU A 7 8.81 -8.26 -14.87
N LEU A 8 7.92 -8.99 -14.18
CA LEU A 8 6.54 -9.22 -14.63
C LEU A 8 5.72 -7.93 -14.62
N VAL A 9 5.90 -7.07 -13.62
CA VAL A 9 5.23 -5.76 -13.57
C VAL A 9 5.68 -4.88 -14.74
N ILE A 10 6.99 -4.83 -15.01
CA ILE A 10 7.55 -4.07 -16.14
C ILE A 10 7.09 -4.66 -17.48
N PHE A 11 7.03 -5.99 -17.60
CA PHE A 11 6.58 -6.67 -18.82
C PHE A 11 5.07 -6.52 -19.08
N ALA A 12 4.25 -6.50 -18.02
CA ALA A 12 2.83 -6.21 -18.13
C ALA A 12 2.59 -4.76 -18.58
N GLN A 13 3.42 -3.81 -18.10
CA GLN A 13 3.36 -2.43 -18.57
C GLN A 13 3.74 -2.29 -20.05
N SER A 14 4.81 -2.96 -20.50
CA SER A 14 5.20 -2.91 -21.92
C SER A 14 4.17 -3.57 -22.84
N LEU A 15 3.52 -4.65 -22.38
CA LEU A 15 2.46 -5.32 -23.13
C LEU A 15 1.18 -4.46 -23.23
N LEU A 16 0.79 -3.79 -22.14
CA LEU A 16 -0.33 -2.82 -22.13
C LEU A 16 -0.04 -1.60 -23.01
N LEU A 17 1.21 -1.11 -23.01
CA LEU A 17 1.67 -0.04 -23.90
C LEU A 17 1.67 -0.49 -25.37
N ALA A 18 2.03 -1.74 -25.66
CA ALA A 18 1.99 -2.29 -27.01
C ALA A 18 0.55 -2.45 -27.54
N GLN A 19 -0.41 -2.81 -26.68
CA GLN A 19 -1.84 -2.83 -27.03
C GLN A 19 -2.44 -1.44 -27.28
N SER A 20 -1.82 -0.36 -26.78
CA SER A 20 -2.35 1.00 -26.93
C SER A 20 -2.34 1.53 -28.37
N LYS A 21 -1.57 0.91 -29.27
CA LYS A 21 -1.45 1.37 -30.66
C LYS A 21 -2.74 1.20 -31.47
N ASP A 22 -3.67 0.34 -31.01
CA ASP A 22 -4.94 0.04 -31.68
C ASP A 22 -6.22 0.22 -30.81
N SER A 23 -6.15 0.67 -29.54
CA SER A 23 -7.14 0.21 -28.53
C SER A 23 -7.84 1.25 -27.63
N PHE A 24 -9.15 1.04 -27.44
CA PHE A 24 -10.11 1.22 -26.33
C PHE A 24 -9.74 1.91 -24.99
N ILE A 25 -8.48 2.16 -24.64
CA ILE A 25 -8.07 2.73 -23.34
C ILE A 25 -7.53 4.15 -23.54
N SER A 26 -8.12 5.12 -22.84
CA SER A 26 -7.69 6.53 -22.94
C SER A 26 -6.27 6.74 -22.38
N LYS A 27 -5.54 7.71 -22.94
CA LYS A 27 -4.19 8.09 -22.46
C LYS A 27 -4.17 8.37 -20.94
N ARG A 28 -5.21 9.03 -20.42
CA ARG A 28 -5.33 9.30 -18.98
C ARG A 28 -5.54 8.04 -18.15
N LYS A 29 -6.30 7.07 -18.65
CA LYS A 29 -6.47 5.78 -17.97
C LYS A 29 -5.17 4.99 -17.92
N LEU A 30 -4.36 5.05 -18.97
CA LEU A 30 -3.01 4.50 -18.96
C LEU A 30 -2.10 5.18 -17.91
N THR A 31 -2.11 6.51 -17.83
CA THR A 31 -1.40 7.25 -16.78
C THR A 31 -1.86 6.84 -15.38
N ALA A 32 -3.16 6.68 -15.18
CA ALA A 32 -3.73 6.21 -13.92
C ALA A 32 -3.24 4.81 -13.52
N LEU A 33 -3.09 3.89 -14.48
CA LEU A 33 -2.55 2.55 -14.24
C LEU A 33 -1.08 2.60 -13.82
N THR A 34 -0.28 3.43 -14.49
CA THR A 34 1.12 3.64 -14.12
C THR A 34 1.23 4.12 -12.68
N TYR A 35 0.46 5.14 -12.29
CA TYR A 35 0.45 5.63 -10.91
C TYR A 35 0.00 4.56 -9.91
N SER A 36 -1.06 3.82 -10.23
CA SER A 36 -1.60 2.75 -9.38
C SER A 36 -0.65 1.58 -9.19
N THR A 37 0.30 1.39 -10.12
CA THR A 37 1.33 0.35 -10.00
C THR A 37 2.32 0.68 -8.90
N PHE A 38 2.71 1.96 -8.78
CA PHE A 38 3.65 2.41 -7.75
C PHE A 38 2.96 2.64 -6.41
N ILE A 39 1.78 3.25 -6.42
CA ILE A 39 1.05 3.64 -5.22
C ILE A 39 -0.42 3.24 -5.38
N PRO A 40 -0.92 2.25 -4.60
CA PRO A 40 -2.33 1.88 -4.60
C PRO A 40 -3.22 3.07 -4.29
N GLY A 41 -4.29 3.24 -5.07
CA GLY A 41 -5.20 4.36 -4.96
C GLY A 41 -4.83 5.58 -5.82
N ALA A 42 -3.58 5.72 -6.25
CA ALA A 42 -3.12 6.92 -6.96
C ALA A 42 -3.80 7.11 -8.33
N GLY A 43 -4.09 6.04 -9.06
CA GLY A 43 -4.85 6.16 -10.31
C GLY A 43 -6.30 6.53 -10.09
N GLN A 44 -6.93 6.02 -9.02
CA GLN A 44 -8.29 6.42 -8.66
C GLN A 44 -8.34 7.90 -8.29
N PHE A 45 -7.35 8.42 -7.55
CA PHE A 45 -7.21 9.86 -7.32
C PHE A 45 -7.05 10.63 -8.62
N TYR A 46 -6.16 10.19 -9.51
CA TYR A 46 -5.93 10.83 -10.81
C TYR A 46 -7.16 10.86 -11.72
N LEU A 47 -8.05 9.87 -11.60
CA LEU A 47 -9.32 9.78 -12.32
C LEU A 47 -10.49 10.47 -11.57
N GLY A 48 -10.24 11.14 -10.44
CA GLY A 48 -11.24 11.92 -9.70
C GLY A 48 -12.06 11.12 -8.67
N HIS A 49 -11.66 9.90 -8.32
CA HIS A 49 -12.32 9.04 -7.34
C HIS A 49 -11.60 9.05 -5.99
N LYS A 50 -11.73 10.15 -5.26
CA LYS A 50 -11.05 10.39 -3.98
C LYS A 50 -11.30 9.29 -2.93
N LEU A 51 -12.56 8.89 -2.76
CA LEU A 51 -12.91 7.87 -1.76
C LEU A 51 -12.29 6.51 -2.08
N LYS A 52 -12.37 6.06 -3.35
CA LYS A 52 -11.74 4.81 -3.78
C LYS A 52 -10.23 4.87 -3.61
N GLY A 53 -9.61 5.98 -4.03
CA GLY A 53 -8.18 6.22 -3.85
C GLY A 53 -7.77 6.10 -2.39
N ALA A 54 -8.48 6.80 -1.49
CA ALA A 54 -8.21 6.77 -0.07
C ALA A 54 -8.33 5.36 0.52
N VAL A 55 -9.37 4.60 0.16
CA VAL A 55 -9.55 3.23 0.64
C VAL A 55 -8.39 2.33 0.20
N PHE A 56 -8.01 2.34 -1.07
CA PHE A 56 -6.88 1.53 -1.55
C PHE A 56 -5.56 1.94 -0.92
N THR A 57 -5.28 3.23 -0.82
CA THR A 57 -4.06 3.73 -0.19
C THR A 57 -4.00 3.33 1.28
N LEU A 58 -5.04 3.63 2.07
CA LEU A 58 -5.04 3.36 3.51
C LEU A 58 -4.93 1.86 3.78
N THR A 59 -5.73 1.03 3.10
CA THR A 59 -5.69 -0.42 3.32
C THR A 59 -4.33 -1.02 2.93
N ALA A 60 -3.75 -0.61 1.80
CA ALA A 60 -2.44 -1.09 1.36
C ALA A 60 -1.31 -0.69 2.31
N PHE A 61 -1.26 0.58 2.75
CA PHE A 61 -0.21 1.04 3.65
C PHE A 61 -0.38 0.48 5.06
N SER A 62 -1.62 0.36 5.56
CA SER A 62 -1.86 -0.30 6.85
C SER A 62 -1.39 -1.75 6.84
N SER A 63 -1.70 -2.52 5.79
CA SER A 63 -1.23 -3.91 5.69
C SER A 63 0.28 -4.02 5.51
N LEU A 64 0.88 -3.08 4.76
CA LEU A 64 2.32 -3.02 4.55
C LEU A 64 3.06 -2.71 5.86
N VAL A 65 2.56 -1.77 6.67
CA VAL A 65 3.13 -1.45 8.00
C VAL A 65 3.16 -2.69 8.88
N VAL A 66 2.05 -3.44 8.96
CA VAL A 66 2.00 -4.68 9.75
C VAL A 66 3.02 -5.70 9.23
N THR A 67 3.20 -5.80 7.92
CA THR A 67 4.21 -6.67 7.30
C THR A 67 5.62 -6.28 7.73
N ILE A 68 5.95 -4.99 7.67
CA ILE A 68 7.28 -4.46 8.05
C ILE A 68 7.55 -4.68 9.54
N VAL A 69 6.59 -4.35 10.41
CA VAL A 69 6.73 -4.56 11.86
C VAL A 69 6.96 -6.04 12.17
N SER A 70 6.17 -6.93 11.56
CA SER A 70 6.33 -8.37 11.75
C SER A 70 7.68 -8.88 11.24
N GLN A 71 8.20 -8.32 10.14
CA GLN A 71 9.52 -8.66 9.65
C GLN A 71 10.64 -8.19 10.59
N ASN A 72 10.52 -6.99 11.18
CA ASN A 72 11.50 -6.50 12.15
C ASN A 72 11.53 -7.39 13.40
N ASN A 73 10.35 -7.71 13.95
CA ASN A 73 10.26 -8.60 15.11
C ASN A 73 10.81 -10.00 14.83
N LEU A 74 10.66 -10.53 13.61
CA LEU A 74 11.28 -11.79 13.22
C LEU A 74 12.80 -11.73 13.29
N VAL A 75 13.41 -10.64 12.81
CA VAL A 75 14.87 -10.47 12.87
C VAL A 75 15.31 -10.42 14.33
N GLY A 76 14.71 -9.55 15.14
CA GLY A 76 15.06 -9.43 16.56
C GLY A 76 14.78 -10.69 17.38
N GLY A 77 13.72 -11.44 17.04
CA GLY A 77 13.41 -12.72 17.67
C GLY A 77 14.47 -13.78 17.38
N ASN A 78 14.93 -13.88 16.12
CA ASN A 78 16.00 -14.83 15.76
C ASN A 78 17.33 -14.48 16.45
N GLU A 79 17.70 -13.20 16.49
CA GLU A 79 18.89 -12.75 17.23
C GLU A 79 18.80 -13.08 18.72
N ARG A 80 17.61 -12.90 19.33
CA ARG A 80 17.40 -13.29 20.74
C ARG A 80 17.52 -14.79 20.94
N LEU A 81 16.94 -15.59 20.04
CA LEU A 81 16.99 -17.05 20.13
C LEU A 81 18.45 -17.55 20.04
N GLU A 82 19.23 -17.02 19.11
CA GLU A 82 20.66 -17.33 18.97
C GLU A 82 21.44 -17.02 20.26
N ASN A 83 21.20 -15.85 20.87
CA ASN A 83 21.83 -15.48 22.13
C ASN A 83 21.42 -16.40 23.30
N LEU A 84 20.17 -16.88 23.33
CA LEU A 84 19.70 -17.83 24.34
C LEU A 84 20.32 -19.22 24.13
N GLU A 85 20.47 -19.66 22.87
CA GLU A 85 21.16 -20.91 22.55
C GLU A 85 22.61 -20.91 23.06
N ILE A 86 23.34 -19.81 22.86
CA ILE A 86 24.71 -19.65 23.36
C ILE A 86 24.74 -19.71 24.90
N GLN A 87 23.79 -19.06 25.57
CA GLN A 87 23.69 -19.08 27.04
C GLN A 87 23.35 -20.46 27.59
N TYR A 88 22.44 -21.17 26.93
CA TYR A 88 22.05 -22.53 27.29
C TYR A 88 23.24 -23.48 27.20
N GLN A 89 24.01 -23.41 26.11
CA GLN A 89 25.17 -24.28 25.89
C GLN A 89 26.34 -24.01 26.84
N SER A 90 26.46 -22.77 27.33
CA SER A 90 27.56 -22.35 28.21
C SER A 90 27.25 -22.45 29.70
N THR A 91 26.00 -22.71 30.09
CA THR A 91 25.60 -22.75 31.50
C THR A 91 25.92 -24.12 32.14
N MET A 92 26.52 -24.10 33.33
CA MET A 92 26.77 -25.32 34.12
C MET A 92 25.73 -25.54 35.23
N ASN A 93 24.74 -24.65 35.32
CA ASN A 93 23.68 -24.68 36.33
C ASN A 93 22.38 -25.20 35.69
N TRP A 94 21.91 -26.36 36.17
CA TRP A 94 20.70 -27.02 35.67
C TRP A 94 19.43 -26.17 35.80
N GLU A 95 19.25 -25.47 36.91
CA GLU A 95 18.08 -24.61 37.12
C GLU A 95 18.08 -23.43 36.12
N LYS A 96 19.27 -22.86 35.88
CA LYS A 96 19.43 -21.79 34.89
C LYS A 96 19.24 -22.31 33.45
N ALA A 97 19.68 -23.53 33.15
CA ALA A 97 19.47 -24.16 31.86
C ALA A 97 17.98 -24.33 31.57
N GLU A 98 17.19 -24.79 32.55
CA GLU A 98 15.74 -24.94 32.42
C GLU A 98 15.06 -23.58 32.19
N GLN A 99 15.45 -22.54 32.92
CA GLN A 99 14.91 -21.19 32.71
C GLN A 99 15.17 -20.67 31.29
N ILE A 100 16.40 -20.81 30.79
CA ILE A 100 16.77 -20.40 29.44
C ILE A 100 15.98 -21.21 28.40
N TRP A 101 15.83 -22.51 28.62
CA TRP A 101 15.06 -23.38 27.73
C TRP A 101 13.59 -22.92 27.63
N GLN A 102 12.95 -22.61 28.75
CA GLN A 102 11.58 -22.09 28.75
C GLN A 102 11.48 -20.74 28.03
N GLU A 103 12.48 -19.87 28.17
CA GLU A 103 12.53 -18.59 27.43
C GLU A 103 12.70 -18.83 25.92
N MET A 104 13.55 -19.77 25.51
CA MET A 104 13.71 -20.16 24.11
C MET A 104 12.39 -20.64 23.50
N LEU A 105 11.61 -21.45 24.21
CA LEU A 105 10.30 -21.92 23.76
C LEU A 105 9.32 -20.76 23.55
N GLN A 106 9.33 -19.76 24.43
CA GLN A 106 8.49 -18.57 24.30
C GLN A 106 8.90 -17.73 23.08
N VAL A 107 10.19 -17.42 22.96
CA VAL A 107 10.74 -16.67 21.82
C VAL A 107 10.45 -17.38 20.50
N LYS A 108 10.60 -18.71 20.47
CA LYS A 108 10.29 -19.52 19.28
C LYS A 108 8.82 -19.43 18.89
N SER A 109 7.91 -19.53 19.86
CA SER A 109 6.48 -19.35 19.64
C SER A 109 6.14 -17.95 19.08
N ASP A 110 6.80 -16.90 19.58
CA ASP A 110 6.60 -15.54 19.09
C ASP A 110 7.16 -15.34 17.67
N ILE A 111 8.32 -15.90 17.35
CA ILE A 111 8.86 -15.94 15.98
C ILE A 111 7.86 -16.59 15.03
N ASP A 112 7.29 -17.75 15.40
CA ASP A 112 6.34 -18.47 14.55
C ASP A 112 5.05 -17.65 14.32
N ARG A 113 4.58 -16.94 15.35
CA ARG A 113 3.43 -16.03 15.24
C ARG A 113 3.74 -14.87 14.29
N ASP A 114 4.91 -14.28 14.42
CA ASP A 114 5.31 -13.13 13.60
C ASP A 114 5.59 -13.53 12.15
N TYR A 115 6.05 -14.77 11.91
CA TYR A 115 6.20 -15.35 10.58
C TYR A 115 4.84 -15.50 9.89
N LYS A 116 3.86 -16.07 10.59
CA LYS A 116 2.48 -16.20 10.10
C LYS A 116 1.85 -14.84 9.83
N ARG A 117 2.00 -13.88 10.75
CA ARG A 117 1.47 -12.52 10.61
C ARG A 117 2.09 -11.81 9.40
N ARG A 118 3.43 -11.83 9.26
CA ARG A 118 4.11 -11.24 8.11
C ARG A 118 3.58 -11.81 6.79
N ASN A 119 3.50 -13.13 6.66
CA ASN A 119 3.07 -13.77 5.42
C ASN A 119 1.61 -13.45 5.08
N LEU A 120 0.73 -13.46 6.08
CA LEU A 120 -0.67 -13.07 5.91
C LEU A 120 -0.80 -11.65 5.38
N PHE A 121 -0.16 -10.68 6.06
CA PHE A 121 -0.28 -9.27 5.69
C PHE A 121 0.48 -8.92 4.40
N LEU A 122 1.56 -9.64 4.09
CA LEU A 122 2.21 -9.54 2.78
C LEU A 122 1.28 -10.02 1.66
N GLY A 123 0.59 -11.14 1.88
CA GLY A 123 -0.43 -11.66 0.96
C GLY A 123 -1.60 -10.69 0.77
N ILE A 124 -2.12 -10.12 1.86
CA ILE A 124 -3.16 -9.08 1.83
C ILE A 124 -2.68 -7.86 1.04
N THR A 125 -1.47 -7.36 1.33
CA THR A 125 -0.88 -6.20 0.63
C THR A 125 -0.79 -6.45 -0.87
N ALA A 126 -0.29 -7.62 -1.28
CA ALA A 126 -0.22 -8.01 -2.69
C ALA A 126 -1.61 -8.11 -3.33
N GLY A 127 -2.57 -8.70 -2.61
CA GLY A 127 -3.97 -8.79 -3.04
C GLY A 127 -4.61 -7.41 -3.26
N ILE A 128 -4.38 -6.47 -2.35
CA ILE A 128 -4.85 -5.08 -2.49
C ILE A 128 -4.20 -4.42 -3.71
N TRP A 129 -2.90 -4.62 -3.94
CA TRP A 129 -2.20 -4.08 -5.11
C TRP A 129 -2.83 -4.55 -6.42
N VAL A 130 -3.11 -5.85 -6.53
CA VAL A 130 -3.76 -6.45 -7.70
C VAL A 130 -5.18 -5.93 -7.86
N ALA A 131 -5.98 -5.93 -6.78
CA ALA A 131 -7.35 -5.44 -6.80
C ALA A 131 -7.43 -3.95 -7.21
N ASN A 132 -6.47 -3.14 -6.76
CA ASN A 132 -6.31 -1.75 -7.16
C ASN A 132 -6.09 -1.59 -8.67
N ILE A 133 -5.23 -2.41 -9.29
CA ILE A 133 -5.00 -2.36 -10.74
C ILE A 133 -6.27 -2.77 -11.51
N ILE A 134 -6.95 -3.83 -11.06
CA ILE A 134 -8.21 -4.29 -11.64
C ILE A 134 -9.28 -3.20 -11.54
N ASP A 135 -9.38 -2.52 -10.40
CA ASP A 135 -10.33 -1.41 -10.22
C ASP A 135 -10.06 -0.26 -11.20
N VAL A 136 -8.80 0.16 -11.38
CA VAL A 136 -8.48 1.19 -12.38
C VAL A 136 -8.80 0.74 -13.80
N LEU A 137 -8.52 -0.52 -14.15
CA LEU A 137 -8.80 -1.04 -15.48
C LEU A 137 -10.29 -1.11 -15.81
N PHE A 138 -11.10 -1.64 -14.89
CA PHE A 138 -12.47 -2.06 -15.22
C PHE A 138 -13.55 -1.23 -14.53
N PHE A 139 -13.30 -0.72 -13.33
CA PHE A 139 -14.36 -0.21 -12.43
C PHE A 139 -14.25 1.28 -12.13
N THR A 140 -13.17 1.93 -12.53
CA THR A 140 -12.95 3.35 -12.32
C THR A 140 -13.01 4.11 -13.66
N SER A 141 -14.11 4.83 -13.83
CA SER A 141 -14.34 5.72 -14.96
C SER A 141 -13.57 7.02 -14.81
N ASP A 142 -13.16 7.62 -15.92
CA ASP A 142 -12.51 8.92 -15.92
C ASP A 142 -13.54 10.05 -15.72
N LYS A 143 -13.42 10.82 -14.64
CA LYS A 143 -14.27 12.00 -14.37
C LYS A 143 -13.77 13.29 -15.04
N GLY A 144 -12.76 13.23 -15.90
CA GLY A 144 -12.13 14.40 -16.49
C GLY A 144 -11.01 14.98 -15.62
N SER A 145 -10.35 16.03 -16.08
CA SER A 145 -9.27 16.72 -15.38
C SER A 145 -9.76 17.63 -14.24
N GLY A 146 -11.00 17.42 -13.77
CA GLY A 146 -11.57 18.15 -12.64
C GLY A 146 -10.66 18.00 -11.42
N ASP A 147 -10.47 19.11 -10.71
CA ASP A 147 -9.41 19.32 -9.73
C ASP A 147 -9.12 18.08 -8.87
N ILE A 148 -7.87 17.62 -8.93
CA ILE A 148 -7.37 16.46 -8.17
C ILE A 148 -7.53 16.71 -6.65
N PHE A 149 -7.54 17.99 -6.26
CA PHE A 149 -7.80 18.47 -4.89
C PHE A 149 -9.23 18.99 -4.69
N GLY A 150 -10.11 18.79 -5.66
CA GLY A 150 -11.48 19.26 -5.69
C GLY A 150 -11.56 20.74 -6.02
N GLU A 151 -12.59 21.09 -6.80
CA GLU A 151 -13.42 22.19 -6.37
C GLU A 151 -13.71 21.92 -4.89
N SER A 152 -13.02 22.65 -4.01
CA SER A 152 -13.78 23.28 -2.94
C SER A 152 -14.98 23.84 -3.68
N ALA A 153 -16.20 23.36 -3.41
CA ALA A 153 -17.37 24.13 -3.74
C ALA A 153 -17.04 25.52 -3.18
N SER A 154 -16.62 26.43 -4.05
CA SER A 154 -16.01 27.66 -3.63
C SER A 154 -17.18 28.41 -3.05
N PHE A 155 -17.28 28.33 -1.72
CA PHE A 155 -18.26 29.05 -0.93
C PHE A 155 -18.14 30.55 -1.21
N ILE A 156 -17.04 30.97 -1.84
CA ILE A 156 -16.74 32.31 -2.31
C ILE A 156 -16.15 32.22 -3.72
N GLY A 157 -16.90 32.66 -4.73
CA GLY A 157 -16.39 32.95 -6.07
C GLY A 157 -16.08 34.45 -6.19
N ILE A 158 -14.85 34.80 -6.56
CA ILE A 158 -14.46 36.17 -6.87
C ILE A 158 -14.52 36.35 -8.38
N GLU A 159 -15.47 37.15 -8.87
CA GLU A 159 -15.61 37.49 -10.29
C GLU A 159 -15.26 38.97 -10.49
N SER A 160 -14.42 39.27 -11.49
CA SER A 160 -14.09 40.64 -11.87
C SER A 160 -14.84 41.01 -13.15
N LYS A 161 -15.74 42.00 -13.06
CA LYS A 161 -16.43 42.59 -14.21
C LYS A 161 -16.31 44.10 -14.14
N ASN A 162 -15.86 44.71 -15.24
CA ASN A 162 -15.72 46.15 -15.41
C ASN A 162 -14.98 46.86 -14.26
N GLY A 163 -13.87 46.29 -13.79
CA GLY A 163 -13.01 46.90 -12.76
C GLY A 163 -13.50 46.78 -11.32
N ASN A 164 -14.68 46.18 -11.09
CA ASN A 164 -15.20 45.90 -9.75
C ASN A 164 -15.08 44.41 -9.44
N PHE A 165 -14.54 44.09 -8.25
CA PHE A 165 -14.47 42.74 -7.71
C PHE A 165 -15.76 42.41 -6.96
N MET A 166 -16.50 41.40 -7.40
CA MET A 166 -17.64 40.87 -6.67
C MET A 166 -17.31 39.53 -6.01
N ILE A 167 -17.64 39.44 -4.72
CA ILE A 167 -17.53 38.23 -3.91
C ILE A 167 -18.92 37.62 -3.83
N SER A 168 -19.11 36.44 -4.43
CA SER A 168 -20.40 35.74 -4.45
C SER A 168 -20.31 34.44 -3.65
N ALA A 169 -21.30 34.21 -2.77
CA ALA A 169 -21.43 32.96 -2.02
C ALA A 169 -22.69 32.22 -2.43
N LYS A 170 -22.54 30.96 -2.87
CA LYS A 170 -23.68 30.11 -3.23
C LYS A 170 -23.94 29.11 -2.10
N PHE A 171 -25.08 29.25 -1.43
CA PHE A 171 -25.60 28.28 -0.47
C PHE A 171 -26.55 27.31 -1.18
N LYS A 172 -26.32 26.01 -1.03
CA LYS A 172 -27.23 24.96 -1.50
C LYS A 172 -27.89 24.38 -0.24
N PHE A 173 -29.18 24.62 -0.06
CA PHE A 173 -30.01 23.91 0.94
C PHE A 173 -30.46 22.56 0.38
#